data_AF-A0AAV4BVJ8-F1
#
_entry.id   AF-A0AAV4BVJ8-F1
#
_cell.length_a   1.000
_cell.length_b   1.000
_cell.length_c   1.000
_cell.angle_alpha   90.00
_cell.angle_beta   90.00
_cell.angle_gamma   90.00
#
_symmetry.space_group_name_H-M   'P 1'
#
loop_
_entity.id
_entity.type
_entity.pdbx_description
1 polymer ?
#
loop_
_entity_poly.entity_id
_entity_poly.type
_entity_poly.pdbx_seq_one_letter_code
_entity_poly.pdbx_strand_id
1 'polypeptide(L)'
;MLHQGSIPVARQPFQQPKSRTLTVGREKLETYLKKTYSDPTCEIPLEETTGLVWPAASGIKFDSKPPRLQEVIAVVNKARAKSSPGPNGVLYFLYKRCPNAQEAT
;
A
#
# COMPACT_ATOMS: atom_id res chain seq x y z
N MET A 1 -13.01 -22.47 -36.30
CA MET A 1 -13.62 -21.15 -36.06
C MET A 1 -13.44 -20.84 -34.58
N LEU A 2 -12.49 -19.97 -34.22
CA LEU A 2 -12.23 -19.61 -32.83
C LEU A 2 -12.99 -18.31 -32.53
N HIS A 3 -14.01 -18.39 -31.68
CA HIS A 3 -14.68 -17.21 -31.13
C HIS A 3 -13.68 -16.47 -30.23
N GLN A 4 -13.16 -15.34 -30.71
CA GLN A 4 -12.48 -14.37 -29.87
C GLN A 4 -13.53 -13.67 -29.01
N GLY A 5 -13.71 -14.17 -27.78
CA GLY A 5 -14.45 -13.45 -26.75
C GLY A 5 -13.65 -12.21 -26.34
N SER A 6 -14.14 -11.03 -26.72
CA SER A 6 -13.58 -9.75 -26.28
C SER A 6 -13.78 -9.61 -24.77
N ILE A 7 -12.69 -9.50 -24.01
CA ILE A 7 -12.75 -9.11 -22.60
C ILE A 7 -13.23 -7.64 -22.57
N PRO A 8 -14.35 -7.31 -21.90
CA PRO A 8 -14.71 -5.91 -21.74
C PRO A 8 -13.67 -5.25 -20.84
N VAL A 9 -12.83 -4.41 -21.45
CA VAL A 9 -11.97 -3.47 -20.72
C VAL A 9 -12.88 -2.61 -19.86
N ALA A 10 -12.73 -2.71 -18.54
CA ALA A 10 -13.43 -1.85 -17.59
C ALA A 10 -13.04 -0.40 -17.89
N ARG A 11 -13.91 0.31 -18.61
CA ARG A 11 -13.74 1.74 -18.87
C ARG A 11 -13.90 2.46 -17.54
N GLN A 12 -12.74 2.77 -16.94
CA GLN A 12 -12.47 3.86 -16.00
C GLN A 12 -13.44 3.98 -14.80
N PRO A 13 -13.09 3.42 -13.62
CA PRO A 13 -13.88 3.54 -12.39
C PRO A 13 -14.03 4.97 -11.84
N PHE A 14 -13.31 5.95 -12.41
CA PHE A 14 -13.07 7.26 -11.80
C PHE A 14 -13.54 8.45 -12.65
N GLN A 15 -14.30 8.22 -13.73
CA GLN A 15 -14.68 9.29 -14.67
C GLN A 15 -15.79 10.24 -14.19
N GLN A 16 -16.47 9.94 -13.08
CA GLN A 16 -17.52 10.83 -12.60
C GLN A 16 -17.06 11.55 -11.34
N PRO A 17 -16.79 12.86 -11.40
CA PRO A 17 -16.77 13.65 -10.18
C PRO A 17 -18.16 13.51 -9.57
N LYS A 18 -18.26 12.80 -8.44
CA LYS A 18 -19.48 12.73 -7.63
C LYS A 18 -19.67 14.10 -6.97
N SER A 19 -20.06 15.09 -7.78
CA SER A 19 -20.50 16.39 -7.30
C SER A 19 -21.88 16.19 -6.71
N ARG A 20 -21.95 16.15 -5.38
CA ARG A 20 -23.20 16.27 -4.63
C ARG A 20 -23.11 17.52 -3.77
N THR A 21 -24.15 18.32 -3.80
CA THR A 21 -24.30 19.44 -2.88
C THR A 21 -24.51 18.87 -1.48
N LEU A 22 -23.63 19.25 -0.55
CA LEU A 22 -23.82 18.91 0.86
C LEU A 22 -25.06 19.64 1.37
N THR A 23 -25.99 18.88 1.96
CA THR A 23 -27.20 19.44 2.59
C THR A 23 -26.91 20.17 3.90
N VAL A 24 -25.71 20.00 4.45
CA VAL A 24 -25.27 20.61 5.70
C VAL A 24 -24.74 22.01 5.44
N GLY A 25 -25.23 22.98 6.23
CA GLY A 25 -24.74 24.35 6.20
C GLY A 25 -23.27 24.45 6.58
N ARG A 26 -22.56 25.40 5.95
CA ARG A 26 -21.11 25.60 6.08
C ARG A 26 -20.66 25.72 7.54
N GLU A 27 -21.36 26.49 8.36
CA GLU A 27 -21.00 26.72 9.76
C GLU A 27 -20.99 25.42 10.59
N LYS A 28 -22.02 24.58 10.39
CA LYS A 28 -22.13 23.29 11.07
C LYS A 28 -21.03 22.33 10.63
N LEU A 29 -20.70 22.35 9.33
CA LEU A 29 -19.60 21.56 8.78
C LEU A 29 -18.25 22.03 9.33
N GLU A 30 -17.96 23.33 9.31
CA GLU A 30 -16.70 23.88 9.82
C GLU A 30 -16.54 23.62 11.32
N THR A 31 -17.61 23.76 12.09
CA THR A 31 -17.61 23.45 13.53
C THR A 31 -17.30 21.96 13.77
N TYR A 32 -17.94 21.07 13.00
CA TYR A 32 -17.68 19.64 13.09
C TYR A 32 -16.23 19.31 12.71
N LEU A 33 -15.74 19.84 11.59
CA LEU A 33 -14.37 19.60 11.13
C LEU A 33 -13.33 20.11 12.12
N LYS A 34 -13.52 21.31 12.67
CA LYS A 34 -12.65 21.85 13.72
C LYS A 34 -12.69 20.96 14.97
N LYS A 35 -13.86 20.51 15.40
CA LYS A 35 -13.96 19.62 16.56
C LYS A 35 -13.29 18.25 16.33
N THR A 36 -13.43 17.69 15.13
CA THR A 36 -13.01 16.31 14.84
C THR A 36 -11.56 16.20 14.40
N TYR A 37 -11.05 17.20 13.67
CA TYR A 37 -9.75 17.13 13.00
C TYR A 37 -8.82 18.29 13.36
N SER A 38 -9.24 19.23 14.22
CA SER A 38 -8.30 20.21 14.77
C SER A 38 -7.63 19.61 15.99
N ASP A 39 -6.31 19.76 16.04
CA ASP A 39 -5.55 19.60 17.26
C ASP A 39 -5.59 20.93 18.03
N PRO A 40 -6.25 21.00 19.21
CA PRO A 40 -6.31 22.23 20.01
C PRO A 40 -4.98 22.56 20.69
N THR A 41 -4.03 21.62 20.71
CA THR A 41 -2.73 21.75 21.37
C THR A 41 -1.57 21.89 20.39
N CYS A 42 -1.86 22.11 19.10
CA CYS A 42 -0.83 22.21 18.07
C CYS A 42 0.13 23.40 18.26
N GLU A 43 -0.32 24.45 18.94
CA GLU A 43 0.49 25.62 19.30
C GLU A 43 1.24 25.44 20.61
N ILE A 44 0.94 24.39 21.38
CA ILE A 44 1.65 24.07 22.61
C ILE A 44 2.93 23.32 22.21
N PRO A 45 4.12 23.86 22.53
CA PRO A 45 5.36 23.13 22.30
C PRO A 45 5.29 21.77 23.00
N LEU A 46 5.67 20.71 22.29
CA LEU A 46 5.76 19.39 22.89
C LEU A 46 6.81 19.44 24.01
N GLU A 47 6.44 19.00 25.21
CA GLU A 47 7.36 18.90 26.34
C GLU A 47 8.58 18.04 25.96
N GLU A 48 9.75 18.37 26.53
CA GLU A 48 10.92 17.53 26.36
C GLU A 48 10.59 16.11 26.84
N THR A 49 10.67 15.16 25.90
CA THR A 49 10.41 13.74 26.17
C THR A 49 11.50 13.18 27.08
N THR A 50 11.33 13.37 28.38
CA THR A 50 12.25 12.91 29.41
C THR A 50 12.17 11.38 29.48
N GLY A 51 13.31 10.71 29.33
CA GLY A 51 13.40 9.24 29.39
C GLY A 51 13.34 8.50 28.05
N LEU A 52 13.26 9.20 26.90
CA LEU A 52 13.52 8.56 25.62
C LEU A 52 15.01 8.25 25.49
N VAL A 53 15.35 6.97 25.45
CA VAL A 53 16.69 6.51 25.10
C VAL A 53 16.78 6.48 23.58
N TRP A 54 17.61 7.35 23.02
CA TRP A 54 17.95 7.24 21.60
C TRP A 54 18.61 5.87 21.38
N PRO A 55 18.19 5.09 20.37
CA PRO A 55 18.84 3.83 20.09
C PRO A 55 20.33 4.07 19.82
N ALA A 56 21.18 3.12 20.22
CA ALA A 56 22.59 3.17 19.86
C ALA A 56 22.71 3.33 18.34
N ALA A 57 23.69 4.13 17.90
CA ALA A 57 23.95 4.30 16.48
C ALA A 57 24.13 2.92 15.82
N SER A 58 23.51 2.72 14.65
CA SER A 58 23.62 1.45 13.95
C SER A 58 25.09 1.17 13.63
N GLY A 59 25.62 0.04 14.09
CA GLY A 59 27.00 -0.37 13.76
C GLY A 59 27.21 -0.66 12.28
N ILE A 60 26.13 -0.76 11.51
CA ILE A 60 26.12 -0.98 10.08
C ILE A 60 25.82 0.35 9.39
N LYS A 61 26.70 0.75 8.46
CA LYS A 61 26.46 1.93 7.61
C LYS A 61 25.33 1.61 6.63
N PHE A 62 24.46 2.60 6.40
CA PHE A 62 23.47 2.51 5.34
C PHE A 62 24.15 2.35 3.98
N ASP A 63 23.75 1.33 3.21
CA ASP A 63 24.27 1.13 1.86
C ASP A 63 23.61 2.15 0.92
N SER A 64 24.37 3.18 0.56
CA SER A 64 23.94 4.27 -0.34
C SER A 64 24.24 3.97 -1.82
N LYS A 65 24.73 2.76 -2.13
CA LYS A 65 24.98 2.35 -3.51
C LYS A 65 23.66 2.19 -4.26
N PRO A 66 23.67 2.36 -5.59
CA PRO A 66 22.52 2.01 -6.41
C PRO A 66 22.20 0.50 -6.27
N PRO A 67 20.93 0.11 -6.43
CA PRO A 67 20.53 -1.28 -6.33
C PRO A 67 21.25 -2.14 -7.36
N ARG A 68 21.63 -3.35 -6.95
CA ARG A 68 22.25 -4.33 -7.85
C ARG A 68 21.20 -4.88 -8.80
N LEU A 69 21.62 -5.25 -10.01
CA LEU A 69 20.72 -5.88 -11.00
C LEU A 69 19.98 -7.10 -10.43
N GLN A 70 20.65 -7.90 -9.59
CA GLN A 70 20.04 -9.05 -8.93
C GLN A 70 18.89 -8.67 -7.98
N GLU A 71 19.04 -7.57 -7.23
CA GLU A 71 17.99 -7.06 -6.33
C GLU A 71 16.79 -6.59 -7.15
N VAL A 72 17.04 -5.88 -8.24
CA VAL A 72 15.98 -5.44 -9.17
C VAL A 72 15.25 -6.64 -9.77
N ILE A 73 15.96 -7.66 -10.27
CA ILE A 73 15.36 -8.88 -10.81
C ILE A 73 14.49 -9.58 -9.76
N ALA A 74 14.98 -9.72 -8.53
CA ALA A 74 14.23 -10.35 -7.44
C ALA A 74 12.93 -9.59 -7.15
N VAL A 75 12.99 -8.25 -7.08
CA VAL A 75 11.81 -7.40 -6.87
C VAL A 75 10.82 -7.52 -8.03
N VAL A 76 11.30 -7.48 -9.27
CA VAL A 76 10.45 -7.60 -10.46
C VAL A 76 9.75 -8.95 -10.49
N ASN A 77 10.47 -10.04 -10.20
CA ASN A 77 9.87 -11.38 -10.15
C ASN A 77 8.80 -11.48 -9.05
N LYS A 78 9.07 -10.91 -7.86
CA LYS A 78 8.10 -10.85 -6.76
C LYS A 78 6.87 -10.03 -7.13
N ALA A 79 7.04 -8.87 -7.78
CA ALA A 79 5.94 -8.03 -8.22
C ALA A 79 5.11 -8.70 -9.33
N ARG A 80 5.78 -9.37 -10.29
CA ARG A 80 5.15 -10.08 -11.41
C ARG A 80 4.25 -11.21 -10.95
N ALA A 81 4.61 -11.87 -9.85
CA ALA A 81 3.83 -12.95 -9.26
C ALA A 81 2.43 -12.54 -8.78
N LYS A 82 2.14 -11.22 -8.65
CA LYS A 82 0.87 -10.64 -8.16
C LYS A 82 0.35 -11.28 -6.86
N SER A 83 1.23 -11.91 -6.10
CA SER A 83 0.94 -12.63 -4.87
C SER A 83 2.23 -12.86 -4.10
N SER A 84 2.12 -12.88 -2.77
CA SER A 84 3.22 -13.39 -1.96
C SER A 84 3.29 -14.91 -2.11
N PRO A 85 4.49 -15.51 -2.19
CA PRO A 85 4.64 -16.95 -2.01
C PRO A 85 4.04 -17.39 -0.67
N GLY A 86 3.44 -18.57 -0.64
CA GLY A 86 3.03 -19.24 0.59
C GLY A 86 4.24 -19.79 1.38
N PRO A 87 4.01 -20.40 2.55
CA PRO A 87 5.08 -20.96 3.40
C PRO A 87 5.96 -22.01 2.72
N ASN A 88 5.43 -22.68 1.69
CA ASN A 88 6.13 -23.65 0.85
C ASN A 88 6.89 -23.03 -0.32
N GLY A 89 6.94 -21.69 -0.42
CA GLY A 89 7.58 -20.98 -1.54
C GLY A 89 6.75 -20.96 -2.85
N VAL A 90 5.59 -21.62 -2.88
CA VAL A 90 4.72 -21.65 -4.07
C VAL A 90 3.86 -20.38 -4.12
N LEU A 91 3.81 -19.74 -5.28
CA LEU A 91 2.96 -18.56 -5.49
C LEU A 91 1.48 -18.91 -5.38
N TYR A 92 0.69 -18.07 -4.69
CA TYR A 92 -0.75 -18.28 -4.52
C TYR A 92 -1.50 -18.44 -5.86
N PHE A 93 -1.07 -17.72 -6.89
CA PHE A 93 -1.59 -17.86 -8.25
C PHE A 93 -1.43 -19.27 -8.82
N LEU A 94 -0.28 -19.92 -8.58
CA LEU A 94 -0.02 -21.27 -9.06
C LEU A 94 -0.88 -22.28 -8.31
N TYR A 95 -1.03 -22.12 -6.99
CA TYR A 95 -1.97 -22.94 -6.21
C TYR A 95 -3.39 -22.90 -6.79
N LYS A 96 -3.88 -21.72 -7.21
CA LYS A 96 -5.23 -21.58 -7.77
C LYS A 96 -5.39 -22.08 -9.21
N ARG A 97 -4.34 -22.01 -10.03
CA ARG A 97 -4.42 -22.35 -11.46
C ARG A 97 -3.88 -23.73 -11.81
N CYS A 98 -3.05 -24.30 -10.93
CA CYS A 98 -2.38 -25.58 -11.12
C CYS A 98 -2.56 -26.43 -9.85
N PRO A 99 -3.62 -27.24 -9.75
CA PRO A 99 -3.91 -28.02 -8.54
C PRO A 99 -2.79 -29.01 -8.17
N ASN A 100 -1.96 -29.42 -9.12
CA ASN A 100 -0.85 -30.36 -8.89
C ASN A 100 0.48 -29.65 -8.59
N ALA A 101 0.49 -28.33 -8.43
CA ALA A 101 1.72 -27.56 -8.20
C ALA A 101 2.34 -27.78 -6.80
N GLN A 102 1.73 -28.61 -5.95
CA GLN A 102 2.24 -28.96 -4.61
C GLN A 102 2.98 -30.30 -4.58
N GLU A 103 3.01 -31.07 -5.68
CA GLU A 103 3.53 -32.45 -5.70
C GLU A 103 4.99 -32.57 -6.18
N ALA A 104 5.64 -31.46 -6.56
CA ALA A 104 7.04 -31.47 -6.96
C ALA A 104 7.93 -30.91 -5.83
N THR A 105 8.28 -31.77 -4.88
CA THR A 105 9.45 -31.60 -4.00
C THR A 105 10.07 -32.97 -3.80
#